data_AF-A0A1V5LHB3-F1
#
_entry.id   AF-A0A1V5LHB3-F1
#
_cell.length_a   1.000
_cell.length_b   1.000
_cell.length_c   1.000
_cell.angle_alpha   90.00
_cell.angle_beta   90.00
_cell.angle_gamma   90.00
#
_symmetry.space_group_name_H-M   'P 1'
#
loop_
_entity.id
_entity.type
_entity.pdbx_description
1 polymer ?
#
loop_
_entity_poly.entity_id
_entity_poly.type
_entity_poly.pdbx_seq_one_letter_code
_entity_poly.pdbx_strand_id
1 'polypeptide(L)'
;MRRSWFTRAEPIQQYLASSDPWIKIISLRPAGEENGRYELLLQNSDREASREMTLTSALWLGGATVTEQDLLGRSLRIIPVQQNAITLCLPANGLMRVSIEKQR
;
A
#
# COMPACT_ATOMS: atom_id res chain seq x y z
N MET A 1 -25.02 -9.61 -19.00
CA MET A 1 -23.84 -9.52 -18.11
C MET A 1 -22.79 -8.60 -18.74
N ARG A 2 -22.65 -7.36 -18.26
CA ARG A 2 -21.60 -6.43 -18.69
C ARG A 2 -20.25 -6.99 -18.21
N ARG A 3 -19.48 -7.59 -19.11
CA ARG A 3 -18.05 -7.86 -18.89
C ARG A 3 -17.34 -6.50 -18.85
N SER A 4 -16.99 -6.06 -17.65
CA SER A 4 -16.19 -4.87 -17.45
C SER A 4 -14.79 -5.14 -17.99
N TRP A 5 -14.33 -4.35 -18.94
CA TRP A 5 -13.06 -4.50 -19.67
C TRP A 5 -11.81 -4.19 -18.82
N PHE A 6 -11.91 -4.12 -17.48
CA PHE A 6 -10.79 -3.84 -16.58
C PHE A 6 -9.91 -5.07 -16.27
N THR A 7 -9.84 -6.04 -17.17
CA THR A 7 -8.99 -7.23 -17.04
C THR A 7 -7.79 -7.13 -17.98
N ARG A 8 -6.72 -6.43 -17.56
CA ARG A 8 -5.29 -6.66 -17.90
C ARG A 8 -4.48 -5.36 -17.76
N ALA A 9 -3.79 -5.23 -16.62
CA ALA A 9 -2.49 -4.57 -16.49
C ALA A 9 -2.41 -3.05 -16.83
N GLU A 10 -3.26 -2.22 -16.24
CA GLU A 10 -2.67 -1.00 -15.66
C GLU A 10 -2.03 -1.44 -14.34
N PRO A 11 -0.69 -1.34 -14.17
CA PRO A 11 -0.07 -1.66 -12.91
C PRO A 11 -0.72 -0.77 -11.87
N ILE A 12 -1.49 -1.34 -10.96
CA ILE A 12 -2.17 -0.61 -9.89
C ILE A 12 -1.19 0.33 -9.14
N GLN A 13 0.08 -0.09 -9.08
CA GLN A 13 1.20 0.69 -8.59
C GLN A 13 1.31 2.09 -9.22
N GLN A 14 0.87 2.31 -10.46
CA GLN A 14 0.86 3.60 -11.14
C GLN A 14 -0.06 4.62 -10.45
N TYR A 15 -1.03 4.17 -9.67
CA TYR A 15 -1.92 5.06 -8.93
C TYR A 15 -1.40 5.40 -7.54
N LEU A 16 -0.34 4.76 -7.08
CA LEU A 16 0.28 5.02 -5.78
C LEU A 16 1.56 5.84 -5.98
N ALA A 17 1.58 7.06 -5.48
CA ALA A 17 2.77 7.90 -5.49
C ALA A 17 3.42 7.93 -4.11
N SER A 18 4.73 7.65 -4.05
CA SER A 18 5.57 7.86 -2.87
C SER A 18 6.10 9.29 -2.84
N SER A 19 6.04 9.96 -1.69
CA SER A 19 6.69 11.25 -1.49
C SER A 19 8.20 11.16 -1.25
N ASP A 20 8.72 9.97 -0.94
CA ASP A 20 10.14 9.75 -0.61
C ASP A 20 10.81 8.86 -1.66
N PRO A 21 11.86 9.33 -2.37
CA PRO A 21 12.56 8.55 -3.39
C PRO A 21 13.39 7.37 -2.82
N TRP A 22 13.69 7.36 -1.52
CA TRP A 22 14.39 6.25 -0.86
C TRP A 22 13.48 5.07 -0.59
N ILE A 23 12.16 5.29 -0.61
CA ILE A 23 11.18 4.25 -0.37
C ILE A 23 10.57 3.78 -1.67
N LYS A 24 10.74 2.47 -1.93
CA LYS A 24 10.29 1.82 -3.15
C LYS A 24 9.10 0.93 -2.88
N ILE A 25 8.11 0.99 -3.76
CA ILE A 25 7.05 -0.01 -3.85
C ILE A 25 7.63 -1.22 -4.58
N ILE A 26 7.84 -2.31 -3.84
CA ILE A 26 8.44 -3.54 -4.35
C ILE A 26 7.39 -4.42 -5.01
N SER A 27 6.24 -4.56 -4.38
CA SER A 27 5.13 -5.30 -4.97
C SER A 27 3.79 -4.79 -4.48
N LEU A 28 2.79 -4.94 -5.34
CA LEU A 28 1.38 -4.78 -4.99
C LEU A 28 0.62 -5.94 -5.61
N ARG A 29 0.00 -6.77 -4.77
CA ARG A 29 -0.68 -7.99 -5.21
C ARG A 29 -2.06 -8.13 -4.59
N PRO A 30 -3.01 -8.76 -5.28
CA PRO A 30 -4.27 -9.17 -4.65
C PRO A 30 -3.98 -10.21 -3.55
N ALA A 31 -4.62 -10.06 -2.40
CA ALA A 31 -4.47 -10.96 -1.25
C ALA A 31 -5.83 -11.51 -0.76
N GLY A 32 -6.82 -11.46 -1.64
CA GLY A 32 -8.23 -11.76 -1.36
C GLY A 32 -9.09 -11.02 -2.37
N GLU A 33 -9.02 -11.47 -3.64
CA GLU A 33 -9.62 -10.77 -4.79
C GLU A 33 -11.13 -10.60 -4.64
N GLU A 34 -11.80 -11.58 -4.01
CA GLU A 34 -13.24 -11.52 -3.71
C GLU A 34 -13.61 -10.36 -2.76
N ASN A 35 -12.70 -9.95 -1.88
CA ASN A 35 -12.94 -8.92 -0.86
C ASN A 35 -12.34 -7.56 -1.23
N GLY A 36 -11.72 -7.42 -2.41
CA GLY A 36 -11.05 -6.18 -2.79
C GLY A 36 -9.84 -5.85 -1.89
N ARG A 37 -9.20 -6.89 -1.33
CA ARG A 37 -8.02 -6.75 -0.47
C ARG A 37 -6.73 -6.92 -1.24
N TYR A 38 -5.81 -5.99 -1.01
CA TYR A 38 -4.49 -5.95 -1.63
C TYR A 38 -3.39 -5.89 -0.57
N GLU A 39 -2.23 -6.39 -0.93
CA GLU A 39 -1.01 -6.34 -0.13
C GLU A 39 0.06 -5.56 -0.88
N LEU A 40 0.57 -4.53 -0.22
CA LEU A 40 1.64 -3.67 -0.63
C LEU A 40 2.90 -4.00 0.16
N LEU A 41 4.01 -4.24 -0.52
CA LEU A 41 5.34 -4.39 0.08
C LEU A 41 6.18 -3.17 -0.27
N LEU A 42 6.68 -2.51 0.77
CA LEU A 42 7.54 -1.34 0.67
C LEU A 42 8.94 -1.66 1.19
N GLN A 43 9.94 -1.02 0.60
CA GLN A 43 11.34 -1.11 1.04
C GLN A 43 11.91 0.29 1.25
N ASN A 44 12.48 0.53 2.43
CA ASN A 44 13.36 1.67 2.65
C ASN A 44 14.80 1.28 2.25
N SER A 45 15.36 1.98 1.25
CA SER A 45 16.73 1.74 0.77
C SER A 45 17.79 2.53 1.55
N ASP A 46 17.38 3.41 2.46
CA ASP A 46 18.28 4.12 3.36
C ASP A 46 18.80 3.15 4.42
N ARG A 47 20.11 2.99 4.52
CA ARG A 47 20.75 2.02 5.43
C ARG A 47 20.80 2.50 6.88
N GLU A 48 20.74 3.80 7.10
CA GLU A 48 21.09 4.40 8.39
C GLU A 48 19.88 5.03 9.08
N ALA A 49 18.93 5.55 8.31
CA ALA A 49 17.79 6.28 8.85
C ALA A 49 16.45 5.59 8.59
N SER A 50 15.60 5.61 9.61
CA SER A 50 14.16 5.42 9.41
C SER A 50 13.60 6.60 8.63
N ARG A 51 12.65 6.33 7.75
CA ARG A 51 12.09 7.34 6.83
C ARG A 51 10.59 7.41 6.97
N GLU A 52 10.08 8.62 7.11
CA GLU A 52 8.66 8.91 7.00
C GLU A 52 8.33 9.21 5.54
N MET A 53 7.32 8.53 5.00
CA MET A 53 6.80 8.79 3.66
C MET A 53 5.29 8.95 3.68
N THR A 54 4.79 9.71 2.72
CA THR A 54 3.37 9.74 2.40
C THR A 54 3.13 9.01 1.10
N LEU A 55 2.20 8.05 1.13
CA LEU A 55 1.68 7.36 -0.04
C LEU A 55 0.33 7.98 -0.41
N THR A 56 0.15 8.39 -1.66
CA THR A 56 -1.09 9.04 -2.11
C THR A 56 -1.76 8.27 -3.26
N SER A 57 -3.09 8.17 -3.23
CA SER A 57 -3.89 7.65 -4.34
C SER A 57 -5.38 7.93 -4.19
N ALA A 58 -5.92 8.83 -5.03
CA ALA A 58 -7.36 9.13 -5.05
C ALA A 58 -8.24 7.92 -5.40
N LEU A 59 -7.74 6.99 -6.22
CA LEU A 59 -8.50 5.82 -6.67
C LEU A 59 -8.42 4.64 -5.70
N TRP A 60 -7.33 4.54 -4.94
CA TRP A 60 -7.04 3.36 -4.13
C TRP A 60 -7.23 3.54 -2.64
N LEU A 61 -6.95 4.74 -2.13
CA LEU A 61 -7.03 5.01 -0.69
C LEU A 61 -8.39 5.61 -0.29
N GLY A 62 -9.15 6.16 -1.23
CA GLY A 62 -10.50 6.65 -0.94
C GLY A 62 -11.40 5.56 -0.37
N GLY A 63 -11.86 5.74 0.87
CA GLY A 63 -12.71 4.77 1.57
C GLY A 63 -12.03 3.44 1.93
N ALA A 64 -10.69 3.36 1.84
CA ALA A 64 -9.95 2.15 2.17
C ALA A 64 -9.62 2.09 3.67
N THR A 65 -9.59 0.87 4.21
CA THR A 65 -8.94 0.58 5.50
C THR A 65 -7.52 0.08 5.21
N VAL A 66 -6.54 0.74 5.81
CA VAL A 66 -5.13 0.39 5.63
C VAL A 66 -4.59 -0.17 6.94
N THR A 67 -3.91 -1.30 6.88
CA THR A 67 -3.39 -2.01 8.06
C THR A 67 -1.92 -2.32 7.87
N GLU A 68 -1.08 -1.95 8.83
CA GLU A 68 0.30 -2.40 8.90
C GLU A 68 0.33 -3.86 9.33
N GLN A 69 1.15 -4.65 8.65
CA GLN A 69 1.34 -6.07 8.94
C GLN A 69 2.80 -6.36 9.25
N ASP A 70 3.03 -7.36 10.11
CA ASP A 70 4.33 -7.99 10.19
C ASP A 70 4.64 -8.78 8.90
N LEU A 71 5.87 -9.29 8.78
CA LEU A 71 6.28 -10.07 7.60
C LEU A 71 5.52 -11.39 7.46
N LEU A 72 4.92 -11.90 8.55
CA LEU A 72 4.09 -13.11 8.55
C LEU A 72 2.62 -12.81 8.18
N GLY A 73 2.24 -11.54 8.04
CA GLY A 73 0.90 -11.09 7.67
C GLY A 73 -0.05 -10.86 8.86
N ARG A 74 0.46 -10.81 10.09
CA ARG A 74 -0.35 -10.46 11.27
C ARG A 74 -0.54 -8.96 11.33
N SER A 75 -1.76 -8.52 11.61
CA SER A 75 -2.09 -7.10 11.78
C SER A 75 -1.39 -6.53 13.01
N LEU A 76 -0.64 -5.45 12.81
CA LEU A 76 0.04 -4.72 13.88
C LEU A 76 -0.78 -3.50 14.31
N ARG A 77 -1.20 -2.67 13.35
CA ARG A 77 -2.03 -1.50 13.61
C ARG A 77 -2.79 -1.04 12.37
N ILE A 78 -3.88 -0.33 12.58
CA ILE A 78 -4.60 0.38 11.52
C ILE A 78 -3.91 1.72 11.26
N ILE A 79 -3.67 2.02 9.98
CA ILE A 79 -3.09 3.28 9.52
C ILE A 79 -4.24 4.16 9.05
N PRO A 80 -4.40 5.36 9.60
CA PRO A 80 -5.46 6.27 9.17
C PRO A 80 -5.22 6.72 7.73
N VAL A 81 -6.27 6.67 6.91
CA VAL A 81 -6.28 7.31 5.60
C VAL A 81 -6.90 8.69 5.72
N GLN A 82 -6.18 9.72 5.29
CA GLN A 82 -6.67 11.10 5.27
C GLN A 82 -6.50 11.67 3.88
N GLN A 83 -7.58 12.21 3.30
CA GLN A 83 -7.54 12.85 1.98
C GLN A 83 -6.89 11.97 0.89
N ASN A 84 -7.20 10.67 0.89
CA ASN A 84 -6.62 9.68 -0.03
C ASN A 84 -5.10 9.52 0.10
N ALA A 85 -4.56 9.77 1.29
CA ALA A 85 -3.15 9.63 1.62
C ALA A 85 -2.97 8.86 2.93
N ILE A 86 -1.84 8.15 3.05
CA ILE A 86 -1.38 7.52 4.28
C ILE A 86 0.07 7.93 4.54
N THR A 87 0.42 8.13 5.81
CA THR A 87 1.79 8.40 6.24
C THR A 87 2.34 7.17 6.96
N LEU A 88 3.52 6.73 6.56
CA LEU A 88 4.18 5.51 7.01
C LEU A 88 5.59 5.84 7.47
N CYS A 89 6.04 5.22 8.55
CA CYS A 89 7.43 5.30 8.99
C CYS A 89 8.09 3.93 8.83
N LEU A 90 9.01 3.82 7.88
CA LEU A 90 9.73 2.58 7.60
C LEU A 90 11.09 2.59 8.29
N PRO A 91 11.47 1.49 8.97
CA PRO A 91 12.77 1.39 9.61
C PRO A 91 13.92 1.45 8.58
N ALA A 92 15.11 1.81 9.05
CA ALA A 92 16.33 1.79 8.23
C ALA A 92 16.56 0.40 7.62
N ASN A 93 16.87 0.36 6.32
CA ASN A 93 17.08 -0.84 5.52
C ASN A 93 15.94 -1.88 5.63
N GLY A 94 14.72 -1.39 5.91
CA GLY A 94 13.60 -2.21 6.32
C GLY A 94 12.63 -2.54 5.20
N LEU A 95 11.89 -3.63 5.40
CA LEU A 95 10.69 -3.97 4.65
C LEU A 95 9.46 -3.71 5.51
N MET A 96 8.41 -3.17 4.90
CA MET A 96 7.11 -2.98 5.55
C MET A 96 6.02 -3.56 4.65
N ARG A 97 5.13 -4.35 5.25
CA ARG A 97 3.96 -4.91 4.59
C ARG A 97 2.72 -4.14 5.04
N VAL A 98 1.91 -3.73 4.07
CA VAL A 98 0.68 -2.99 4.30
C VAL A 98 -0.45 -3.68 3.56
N SER A 99 -1.56 -3.94 4.24
CA SER A 99 -2.78 -4.40 3.61
C SER A 99 -3.71 -3.21 3.36
N ILE A 100 -4.30 -3.16 2.17
CA ILE A 100 -5.27 -2.15 1.75
C ILE A 100 -6.57 -2.91 1.42
N GLU A 101 -7.63 -2.60 2.16
CA GLU A 101 -8.95 -3.20 1.96
C GLU A 101 -9.95 -2.11 1.59
N LYS A 102 -10.59 -2.23 0.41
CA LYS A 102 -11.61 -1.28 -0.02
C LYS A 102 -12.95 -1.64 0.59
N GLN A 103 -13.58 -0.71 1.29
CA GLN A 103 -14.97 -0.87 1.72
C GLN A 103 -15.87 -0.75 0.49
N ARG A 104 -16.71 -1.76 0.25
CA ARG A 104 -17.66 -1.81 -0.87
C ARG A 104 -18.82 -0.85 -0.67
#